data_AF-A0A0C9ZHN2-F1
#
_entry.id   AF-A0A0C9ZHN2-F1
#
_cell.length_a   1.000
_cell.length_b   1.000
_cell.length_c   1.000
_cell.angle_alpha   90.00
_cell.angle_beta   90.00
_cell.angle_gamma   90.00
#
_symmetry.space_group_name_H-M   'P 1'
#
loop_
_entity.id
_entity.type
_entity.pdbx_description
1 polymer ?
#
loop_
_entity_poly.entity_id
_entity_poly.type
_entity_poly.pdbx_seq_one_letter_code
_entity_poly.pdbx_strand_id
1 'polypeptide(L)'
;MSSKRGRKRNDNLPPNRARDVQRAFRARRAAHLQALESRVTELEEENNCLRAALNLPPASRPPLGKGPTGKDKPKSLDSQPGSQSLASKSRDSSPIAESPSPRRSESTSP
;
A
#
# COMPACT_ATOMS: atom_id res chain seq x y z
N MET A 1 -2.21 -3.70 31.62
CA MET A 1 -3.60 -3.58 31.15
C MET A 1 -3.63 -3.59 29.63
N SER A 2 -3.75 -4.79 29.05
CA SER A 2 -3.63 -5.02 27.61
C SER A 2 -4.94 -4.70 26.88
N SER A 3 -4.79 -4.02 25.74
CA SER A 3 -5.62 -4.16 24.54
C SER A 3 -7.08 -3.71 24.60
N LYS A 4 -7.40 -2.61 23.89
CA LYS A 4 -8.59 -2.44 23.05
C LYS A 4 -8.52 -1.18 22.19
N ARG A 5 -7.68 -1.21 21.15
CA ARG A 5 -7.88 -0.35 19.98
C ARG A 5 -8.29 -1.25 18.82
N GLY A 6 -9.57 -1.22 18.48
CA GLY A 6 -10.10 -1.95 17.34
C GLY A 6 -11.58 -2.29 17.53
N ARG A 7 -12.43 -1.75 16.66
CA ARG A 7 -13.76 -2.31 16.42
C ARG A 7 -13.57 -3.70 15.83
N LYS A 8 -14.07 -4.73 16.52
CA LYS A 8 -14.00 -6.13 16.06
C LYS A 8 -14.56 -6.19 14.64
N ARG A 9 -13.77 -6.75 13.72
CA ARG A 9 -14.17 -6.93 12.33
C ARG A 9 -15.31 -7.95 12.31
N ASN A 10 -16.54 -7.46 12.14
CA ASN A 10 -17.71 -8.32 12.00
C ASN A 10 -17.80 -8.72 10.53
N ASP A 11 -17.33 -9.92 10.20
CA ASP A 11 -17.52 -10.49 8.85
C ASP A 11 -18.97 -10.98 8.62
N ASN A 12 -19.79 -10.97 9.68
CA ASN A 12 -21.24 -11.20 9.63
C ASN A 12 -22.04 -9.93 9.30
N LEU A 13 -21.40 -8.90 8.74
CA LEU A 13 -22.12 -7.70 8.32
C LEU A 13 -23.11 -8.08 7.20
N PRO A 14 -24.36 -7.58 7.25
CA PRO A 14 -25.37 -7.92 6.26
C PRO A 14 -24.88 -7.67 4.83
N PRO A 15 -25.26 -8.51 3.86
CA PRO A 15 -24.89 -8.33 2.46
C PRO A 15 -25.21 -6.90 2.01
N ASN A 16 -24.19 -6.15 1.64
CA ASN A 16 -24.34 -4.79 1.14
C ASN A 16 -23.65 -4.72 -0.22
N ARG A 17 -24.47 -4.69 -1.28
CA ARG A 17 -24.04 -4.68 -2.68
C ARG A 17 -22.93 -3.67 -2.95
N ALA A 18 -22.96 -2.49 -2.33
CA ALA A 18 -21.91 -1.48 -2.49
C ALA A 18 -20.57 -1.93 -1.88
N ARG A 19 -20.58 -2.59 -0.72
CA ARG A 19 -19.36 -3.13 -0.09
C ARG A 19 -18.76 -4.27 -0.92
N ASP A 20 -19.58 -5.13 -1.49
CA ASP A 20 -19.11 -6.26 -2.30
C ASP A 20 -18.48 -5.79 -3.61
N VAL A 21 -19.06 -4.77 -4.25
CA VAL A 21 -18.45 -4.08 -5.39
C VAL A 21 -17.08 -3.51 -5.02
N GLN A 22 -16.96 -2.83 -3.88
CA GLN A 22 -15.68 -2.30 -3.42
C GLN A 22 -14.66 -3.40 -3.07
N ARG A 23 -15.12 -4.51 -2.46
CA ARG A 23 -14.27 -5.67 -2.14
C ARG A 23 -13.72 -6.28 -3.43
N ALA A 24 -14.59 -6.51 -4.41
CA ALA A 24 -14.22 -7.03 -5.72
C ALA A 24 -13.28 -6.07 -6.46
N PHE A 25 -13.54 -4.76 -6.43
CA PHE A 25 -12.64 -3.76 -7.01
C PHE A 25 -11.26 -3.77 -6.37
N ARG A 26 -11.19 -3.80 -5.03
CA ARG A 26 -9.91 -3.90 -4.30
C ARG A 26 -9.17 -5.19 -4.65
N ALA A 27 -9.86 -6.32 -4.71
CA ALA A 27 -9.27 -7.61 -5.08
C ALA A 27 -8.68 -7.57 -6.50
N ARG A 28 -9.43 -7.04 -7.48
CA ARG A 28 -8.94 -6.88 -8.86
C ARG A 28 -7.74 -5.95 -8.95
N ARG A 29 -7.77 -4.81 -8.24
CA ARG A 29 -6.65 -3.87 -8.22
C ARG A 29 -5.41 -4.50 -7.60
N ALA A 30 -5.56 -5.24 -6.49
CA ALA A 30 -4.45 -5.94 -5.87
C ALA A 30 -3.84 -6.98 -6.81
N ALA A 31 -4.66 -7.80 -7.48
CA ALA A 31 -4.19 -8.78 -8.47
C ALA A 31 -3.46 -8.11 -9.64
N HIS A 32 -3.98 -7.00 -10.15
CA HIS A 32 -3.34 -6.24 -11.22
C HIS A 32 -1.98 -5.67 -10.81
N LEU A 33 -1.89 -5.07 -9.62
CA LEU A 33 -0.62 -4.56 -9.08
C LEU A 33 0.39 -5.69 -8.88
N GLN A 34 -0.04 -6.82 -8.34
CA GLN A 34 0.80 -8.00 -8.19
C GLN A 34 1.33 -8.51 -9.55
N ALA A 35 0.49 -8.55 -10.58
CA ALA A 35 0.91 -8.97 -11.92
C ALA A 35 1.97 -8.02 -12.51
N LEU A 36 1.81 -6.70 -12.32
CA LEU A 36 2.82 -5.73 -12.73
C LEU A 36 4.13 -5.89 -11.96
N GLU A 37 4.07 -6.10 -10.64
CA GLU A 37 5.25 -6.32 -9.79
C GLU A 37 6.01 -7.58 -10.23
N SER A 38 5.31 -8.68 -10.51
CA SER A 38 5.93 -9.91 -11.06
C SER A 38 6.61 -9.65 -12.40
N ARG A 39 5.90 -8.98 -13.33
CA ARG A 39 6.45 -8.73 -14.67
C ARG A 39 7.67 -7.82 -14.63
N VAL A 40 7.68 -6.82 -13.75
CA VAL A 40 8.86 -5.97 -13.56
C VAL A 40 10.01 -6.81 -13.03
N THR A 41 9.77 -7.65 -12.02
CA THR A 41 10.80 -8.54 -11.44
C THR A 41 11.47 -9.41 -12.51
N GLU A 42 10.68 -10.10 -13.35
CA GLU A 42 11.19 -10.89 -14.48
C GLU A 42 12.09 -10.05 -15.41
N LEU A 43 11.62 -8.85 -15.79
CA LEU A 43 12.39 -7.96 -16.65
C LEU A 43 13.67 -7.44 -15.98
N GLU A 44 13.67 -7.22 -14.66
CA GLU A 44 14.89 -6.82 -13.95
C GLU A 44 15.92 -7.95 -13.92
N GLU A 45 15.47 -9.19 -13.70
CA GLU A 45 16.32 -10.39 -13.72
C GLU A 45 16.93 -10.61 -15.12
N GLU A 46 16.11 -10.60 -16.16
CA GLU A 46 16.56 -10.71 -17.55
C GLU A 46 17.56 -9.59 -17.89
N ASN A 47 17.27 -8.35 -17.51
CA ASN A 47 18.16 -7.22 -17.76
C ASN A 47 19.50 -7.39 -17.05
N ASN A 48 19.51 -7.86 -15.81
CA ASN A 48 20.74 -8.11 -15.06
C ASN A 48 21.58 -9.22 -15.70
N CYS A 49 20.95 -10.31 -16.15
CA CYS A 49 21.62 -11.37 -16.90
C CYS A 49 22.25 -10.85 -18.19
N LEU A 50 21.52 -10.06 -18.97
CA LEU A 50 22.03 -9.46 -20.21
C LEU A 50 23.19 -8.50 -19.95
N ARG A 51 23.11 -7.69 -18.89
CA ARG A 51 24.21 -6.78 -18.51
C ARG A 51 25.45 -7.56 -18.09
N ALA A 52 25.30 -8.63 -17.31
CA ALA A 52 26.40 -9.50 -16.94
C ALA A 52 27.05 -10.16 -18.17
N ALA A 53 26.25 -10.69 -19.10
CA ALA A 53 26.75 -11.31 -20.32
C ALA A 53 27.53 -10.33 -21.23
N LEU A 54 27.17 -9.05 -21.22
CA LEU A 54 27.81 -7.99 -21.99
C LEU A 54 28.88 -7.22 -21.20
N ASN A 55 29.23 -7.66 -19.99
CA ASN A 55 30.14 -6.96 -19.08
C ASN A 55 29.78 -5.48 -18.86
N LEU A 56 28.48 -5.15 -18.86
CA LEU A 56 27.98 -3.81 -18.58
C LEU A 56 27.86 -3.59 -17.07
N PRO A 57 28.05 -2.35 -16.58
CA PRO A 57 27.88 -2.05 -15.16
C PRO A 57 26.44 -2.35 -14.71
N PRO A 58 26.17 -2.64 -13.42
CA PRO A 58 24.81 -2.86 -12.91
C PRO A 58 23.86 -1.69 -13.20
N ALA A 59 22.55 -1.96 -13.16
CA ALA A 59 21.55 -0.92 -13.36
C ALA A 59 21.61 0.14 -12.23
N SER A 60 21.71 1.43 -12.60
CA SER A 60 21.79 2.56 -11.66
C SER A 60 20.42 2.97 -11.12
N ARG A 61 19.64 2.02 -10.61
CA ARG A 61 18.32 2.30 -10.01
C ARG A 61 18.19 1.69 -8.61
N PRO A 62 17.54 2.39 -7.66
CA PRO A 62 17.24 1.82 -6.36
C PRO A 62 16.23 0.67 -6.48
N PRO A 63 16.22 -0.27 -5.52
CA PRO A 63 15.25 -1.35 -5.51
C PRO A 63 13.83 -0.82 -5.39
N LEU A 64 12.91 -1.42 -6.15
CA LEU A 64 11.50 -1.06 -6.11
C LEU A 64 10.86 -1.58 -4.82
N GLY A 65 10.03 -0.75 -4.18
CA GLY A 65 9.21 -1.16 -3.04
C GLY A 65 8.11 -2.13 -3.48
N LYS A 66 7.62 -2.96 -2.55
CA LYS A 66 6.56 -3.95 -2.84
C LYS A 66 5.19 -3.53 -2.32
N GLY A 67 4.17 -4.14 -2.90
CA GLY A 67 2.79 -4.08 -2.45
C GLY A 67 2.07 -2.77 -2.75
N PRO A 68 0.78 -2.67 -2.36
CA PRO A 68 -0.12 -1.64 -2.87
C PRO A 68 0.24 -0.21 -2.46
N THR A 69 1.10 -0.05 -1.44
CA THR A 69 1.58 1.27 -0.99
C THR A 69 3.02 1.54 -1.37
N GLY A 70 3.74 0.56 -1.95
CA GLY A 70 5.17 0.64 -2.19
C GLY A 70 6.01 0.82 -0.92
N LYS A 71 5.40 0.63 0.27
CA LYS A 71 6.04 0.75 1.58
C LYS A 71 6.26 -0.60 2.25
N ASP A 72 5.87 -1.70 1.62
CA ASP A 72 6.18 -3.01 2.17
C ASP A 72 7.69 -3.19 2.09
N LYS A 73 8.34 -3.13 3.26
CA LYS A 73 9.78 -3.37 3.40
C LYS A 73 10.05 -4.78 2.87
N PRO A 74 11.08 -4.98 2.02
CA PRO A 74 11.44 -6.31 1.59
C PRO A 74 11.70 -7.14 2.85
N LYS A 75 11.01 -8.27 3.00
CA LYS A 75 11.30 -9.25 4.05
C LYS A 75 12.74 -9.70 3.80
N SER A 76 13.66 -9.29 4.68
CA SER A 76 15.02 -9.82 4.70
C SER A 76 14.91 -11.31 4.99
N LEU A 77 15.08 -12.14 3.96
CA LEU A 77 15.52 -13.51 4.12
C LEU A 77 16.98 -13.43 4.56
N ASP A 78 17.22 -13.27 5.87
CA ASP A 78 18.26 -13.98 6.61
C ASP A 78 18.32 -13.61 8.10
N SER A 79 18.78 -14.58 8.88
CA SER A 79 18.63 -14.82 10.32
C SER A 79 19.22 -13.79 11.30
N GLN A 80 18.55 -13.58 12.45
CA GLN A 80 19.05 -13.76 13.84
C GLN A 80 18.10 -13.08 14.87
N PRO A 81 17.90 -13.63 16.09
CA PRO A 81 17.07 -13.04 17.12
C PRO A 81 17.86 -12.02 17.93
N GLY A 82 17.42 -10.76 17.90
CA GLY A 82 17.83 -9.74 18.87
C GLY A 82 18.46 -8.50 18.27
N SER A 83 17.64 -7.46 18.09
CA SER A 83 17.96 -6.13 18.62
C SER A 83 16.74 -5.21 18.53
N GLN A 84 16.18 -4.95 19.71
CA GLN A 84 15.54 -3.72 20.18
C GLN A 84 14.81 -2.82 19.17
N SER A 85 13.48 -2.90 19.30
CA SER A 85 12.52 -1.83 19.04
C SER A 85 13.04 -0.43 19.44
N LEU A 86 13.24 0.44 18.45
CA LEU A 86 13.09 1.87 18.63
C LEU A 86 11.78 2.32 17.98
N ALA A 87 10.75 2.39 18.82
CA ALA A 87 9.50 3.04 18.51
C ALA A 87 9.72 4.57 18.55
N SER A 88 9.96 5.17 17.39
CA SER A 88 9.88 6.63 17.23
C SER A 88 8.42 7.06 17.40
N LYS A 89 8.08 7.49 18.62
CA LYS A 89 6.88 8.25 18.92
C LYS A 89 7.01 9.63 18.24
N SER A 90 6.15 9.94 17.27
CA SER A 90 5.67 11.30 17.06
C SER A 90 4.14 11.27 17.05
N ARG A 91 3.58 11.51 18.23
CA ARG A 91 2.22 12.00 18.37
C ARG A 91 2.34 13.51 18.36
N ASP A 92 1.88 14.15 17.30
CA ASP A 92 1.36 15.50 17.42
C ASP A 92 -0.09 15.47 16.95
N SER A 93 -0.98 15.99 17.78
CA SER A 93 -2.42 15.97 17.59
C SER A 93 -2.89 17.41 17.39
N SER A 94 -3.31 17.71 16.15
CA SER A 94 -4.39 18.60 15.68
C SER A 94 -4.64 19.96 16.39
N PRO A 95 -5.07 20.98 15.61
CA PRO A 95 -6.52 21.09 15.45
C PRO A 95 -6.99 21.35 14.02
N ILE A 96 -8.16 20.76 13.74
CA ILE A 96 -9.07 21.13 12.66
C ILE A 96 -9.58 22.54 12.93
N ALA A 97 -9.41 23.44 11.96
CA ALA A 97 -10.22 24.64 11.82
C ALA A 97 -10.48 24.92 10.33
N GLU A 98 -11.76 24.87 9.98
CA GLU A 98 -12.44 25.42 8.79
C GLU A 98 -11.97 25.02 7.38
N SER A 99 -12.78 24.14 6.75
CA SER A 99 -12.97 24.16 5.30
C SER A 99 -14.43 24.52 5.03
N PRO A 100 -14.74 25.50 4.15
CA PRO A 100 -16.08 26.01 3.97
C PRO A 100 -16.99 25.00 3.27
N SER A 101 -18.22 24.86 3.81
CA SER A 101 -19.30 24.03 3.26
C SER A 101 -19.55 24.30 1.77
N PRO A 102 -19.81 23.26 0.96
CA PRO A 102 -20.26 23.48 -0.42
C PRO A 102 -21.69 24.01 -0.39
N ARG A 103 -21.87 25.28 -0.78
CA ARG A 103 -23.20 25.86 -0.98
C ARG A 103 -23.90 25.11 -2.12
N ARG A 104 -25.03 24.51 -1.78
CA ARG A 104 -25.99 23.92 -2.71
C ARG A 104 -26.58 25.08 -3.52
N SER A 105 -26.20 25.19 -4.78
CA SER A 105 -26.79 26.16 -5.72
C SER A 105 -28.24 25.78 -5.96
N GLU A 106 -29.16 26.55 -5.40
CA GLU A 106 -30.59 26.49 -5.71
C GLU A 106 -30.78 27.05 -7.12
N SER A 107 -31.20 26.19 -8.05
CA SER A 107 -31.66 26.59 -9.38
C SER A 107 -33.10 27.09 -9.25
N THR A 108 -33.28 28.40 -9.20
CA THR A 108 -34.58 29.04 -9.39
C THR A 108 -34.81 29.26 -10.88
N SER A 109 -35.77 28.53 -11.44
CA SER A 109 -36.41 28.85 -12.71
C SER A 109 -37.29 30.09 -12.57
N PRO A 110 -37.41 30.87 -13.64
CA PRO A 110 -38.73 31.23 -14.18
C PRO A 110 -38.96 30.69 -15.59
#